data_AF-A0A1V4TV74-F1
#
_entry.id   AF-A0A1V4TV74-F1
#
_cell.length_a   1.000
_cell.length_b   1.000
_cell.length_c   1.000
_cell.angle_alpha   90.00
_cell.angle_beta   90.00
_cell.angle_gamma   90.00
#
_symmetry.space_group_name_H-M   'P 1'
#
loop_
_entity.id
_entity.type
_entity.pdbx_description
1 polymer ?
#
loop_
_entity_poly.entity_id
_entity_poly.type
_entity_poly.pdbx_seq_one_letter_code
_entity_poly.pdbx_strand_id
1 'polypeptide(L)'
;MTCSKRLFPGSVYEWTMGDMELSVEFNRQSRSLSLPEGSTVQGLLDSMGLYPDAHIVVRGRTPIPLDQPLSPGDSLRIIRVASGG
;
A
#
# COMPACT_ATOMS: atom_id res chain seq x y z
N MET A 1 -31.47 10.72 -13.74
CA MET A 1 -30.68 11.62 -12.88
C MET A 1 -29.81 10.74 -11.99
N THR A 2 -28.51 10.78 -12.29
CA THR A 2 -27.35 10.47 -11.45
C THR A 2 -27.21 9.08 -10.81
N CYS A 3 -26.46 8.26 -11.56
CA CYS A 3 -25.26 7.56 -11.11
C CYS A 3 -25.42 6.49 -10.03
N SER A 4 -25.77 5.30 -10.52
CA SER A 4 -25.14 4.01 -10.24
C SER A 4 -23.93 4.05 -9.30
N LYS A 5 -24.20 3.89 -8.00
CA LYS A 5 -23.29 3.37 -6.98
C LYS A 5 -22.73 2.02 -7.46
N ARG A 6 -21.60 2.08 -8.19
CA ARG A 6 -20.80 0.89 -8.48
C ARG A 6 -20.31 0.35 -7.15
N LEU A 7 -20.98 -0.69 -6.69
CA LEU A 7 -20.38 -1.71 -5.84
C LEU A 7 -19.08 -2.11 -6.52
N PHE A 8 -17.94 -1.79 -5.92
CA PHE A 8 -16.65 -2.33 -6.32
C PHE A 8 -16.76 -3.85 -6.20
N PRO A 9 -16.69 -4.60 -7.32
CA PRO A 9 -16.57 -6.04 -7.25
C PRO A 9 -15.09 -6.37 -7.12
N GLY A 10 -14.76 -7.26 -6.19
CA GLY A 10 -13.49 -7.97 -6.21
C GLY A 10 -12.52 -7.56 -5.12
N SER A 11 -12.62 -8.27 -4.00
CA SER A 11 -11.42 -8.95 -3.48
C SER A 11 -11.88 -10.28 -2.89
N VAL A 12 -12.23 -11.19 -3.80
CA VAL A 12 -12.21 -12.62 -3.50
C VAL A 12 -10.74 -13.03 -3.44
N TYR A 13 -10.10 -12.82 -2.30
CA TYR A 13 -8.88 -13.54 -1.95
C TYR A 13 -9.18 -14.31 -0.66
N GLU A 14 -10.05 -15.31 -0.80
CA GLU A 14 -10.12 -16.40 0.17
C GLU A 14 -8.90 -17.29 -0.06
N TRP A 15 -7.76 -16.93 0.55
CA TRP A 15 -6.59 -17.78 0.63
C TRP A 15 -5.99 -17.67 2.03
N THR A 16 -6.14 -18.76 2.79
CA THR A 16 -5.41 -19.05 4.01
C THR A 16 -3.92 -19.21 3.67
N MET A 17 -3.13 -18.14 3.71
CA MET A 17 -1.66 -18.21 3.61
C MET A 17 -1.07 -16.91 4.19
N GLY A 18 -0.49 -17.04 5.38
CA GLY A 18 0.36 -16.09 6.11
C GLY A 18 -0.01 -14.61 6.05
N ASP A 19 -0.59 -14.10 7.14
CA ASP A 19 -0.55 -12.68 7.44
C ASP A 19 0.91 -12.24 7.64
N MET A 20 1.41 -11.39 6.74
CA MET A 20 2.65 -10.65 6.94
C MET A 20 2.33 -9.32 7.60
N GLU A 21 2.87 -9.13 8.79
CA GLU A 21 2.79 -7.85 9.49
C GLU A 21 3.86 -6.91 8.94
N LEU A 22 3.46 -5.70 8.56
CA LEU A 22 4.35 -4.67 8.04
C LEU A 22 3.97 -3.30 8.58
N SER A 23 4.98 -2.44 8.75
CA SER A 23 4.82 -1.12 9.33
C SER A 23 4.92 -0.06 8.24
N VAL A 24 3.85 0.70 8.06
CA VAL A 24 3.77 1.81 7.11
C VAL A 24 3.75 3.13 7.86
N GLU A 25 4.72 4.00 7.60
CA GLU A 25 4.71 5.38 8.06
C GLU A 25 4.19 6.30 6.95
N PHE A 26 3.03 6.90 7.16
CA PHE A 26 2.43 7.90 6.26
C PHE A 26 2.02 9.15 7.05
N ASN A 27 2.43 10.35 6.60
CA ASN A 27 2.04 11.63 7.19
C ASN A 27 2.26 11.72 8.73
N ARG A 28 3.41 11.24 9.22
CA ARG A 28 3.74 11.09 10.66
C ARG A 28 2.85 10.11 11.45
N GLN A 29 2.03 9.32 10.77
CA GLN A 29 1.30 8.21 11.38
C GLN A 29 1.98 6.90 10.97
N SER A 30 2.40 6.12 11.95
CA SER A 30 2.74 4.72 11.74
C SER A 30 1.46 3.87 11.84
N ARG A 31 1.23 3.01 10.86
CA ARG A 31 0.18 2.01 10.83
C ARG A 31 0.81 0.64 10.60
N SER A 32 0.52 -0.30 11.47
CA SER A 32 0.75 -1.71 11.21
C SER A 32 -0.40 -2.24 10.36
N LEU A 33 -0.07 -2.93 9.28
CA LEU A 33 -1.03 -3.62 8.43
C LEU A 33 -0.63 -5.10 8.35
N SER A 34 -1.63 -5.96 8.42
CA SER A 34 -1.51 -7.38 8.11
C SER A 34 -1.98 -7.58 6.68
N LEU A 35 -1.08 -7.98 5.80
CA LEU A 35 -1.35 -8.23 4.39
C LEU A 35 -0.89 -9.64 4.02
N PRO A 36 -1.50 -10.28 3.02
CA PRO A 36 -1.10 -11.62 2.61
C PRO A 36 0.33 -11.64 2.09
N GLU A 37 1.02 -12.73 2.37
CA GLU A 37 2.40 -12.95 1.94
C GLU A 37 2.61 -12.81 0.42
N GLY A 38 3.64 -12.08 0.02
CA GLY A 38 3.92 -11.81 -1.39
C GLY A 38 3.16 -10.63 -2.00
N SER A 39 2.41 -9.88 -1.20
CA SER A 39 1.80 -8.62 -1.65
C SER A 39 2.84 -7.60 -2.12
N THR A 40 2.54 -6.88 -3.18
CA THR A 40 3.38 -5.78 -3.69
C THR A 40 3.09 -4.48 -2.97
N VAL A 41 4.02 -3.53 -3.05
CA VAL A 41 3.83 -2.15 -2.56
C VAL A 41 2.56 -1.53 -3.18
N GLN A 42 2.28 -1.84 -4.45
CA GLN A 42 1.08 -1.39 -5.14
C GLN A 42 -0.21 -1.94 -4.51
N GLY A 43 -0.27 -3.25 -4.22
CA GLY A 43 -1.44 -3.86 -3.58
C GLY A 43 -1.72 -3.30 -2.18
N LEU A 44 -0.65 -2.97 -1.44
CA LEU A 44 -0.75 -2.30 -0.14
C LEU A 44 -1.33 -0.88 -0.25
N LEU A 45 -0.87 -0.09 -1.23
CA LEU A 45 -1.36 1.26 -1.47
C LEU A 45 -2.83 1.24 -1.89
N ASP A 46 -3.20 0.30 -2.77
CA ASP A 46 -4.57 0.08 -3.21
C ASP A 46 -5.48 -0.29 -2.04
N SER A 47 -5.05 -1.20 -1.17
CA SER A 47 -5.78 -1.58 0.05
C SER A 47 -5.96 -0.41 1.03
N MET A 48 -5.06 0.58 1.03
CA MET A 48 -5.22 1.81 1.81
C MET A 48 -5.99 2.92 1.07
N GLY A 49 -6.34 2.72 -0.20
CA GLY A 49 -6.95 3.75 -1.05
C GLY A 49 -6.00 4.92 -1.35
N LEU A 50 -4.69 4.69 -1.30
CA LEU A 50 -3.66 5.68 -1.60
C LEU A 50 -3.21 5.58 -3.07
N TYR A 51 -3.07 6.72 -3.74
CA TYR A 51 -2.68 6.77 -5.14
C TYR A 51 -1.15 6.73 -5.30
N PRO A 52 -0.59 5.78 -6.06
CA PRO A 52 0.86 5.70 -6.29
C PRO A 52 1.43 6.91 -7.05
N ASP A 53 0.65 7.56 -7.91
CA ASP A 53 1.12 8.69 -8.73
C ASP A 53 1.52 9.94 -7.91
N ALA A 54 0.98 10.08 -6.69
CA ALA A 54 1.26 11.21 -5.80
C ALA A 54 2.16 10.83 -4.62
N HIS A 55 2.63 9.59 -4.55
CA HIS A 55 3.32 9.06 -3.37
C HIS A 55 4.51 8.18 -3.76
N ILE A 56 5.68 8.49 -3.19
CA ILE A 56 6.87 7.66 -3.28
C ILE A 56 6.96 6.79 -2.03
N VAL A 57 7.18 5.50 -2.22
CA VAL A 57 7.42 4.56 -1.12
C VAL A 57 8.93 4.36 -0.93
N VAL A 58 9.38 4.49 0.30
CA VAL A 58 10.78 4.41 0.71
C VAL A 58 10.91 3.35 1.79
N ARG A 59 11.77 2.36 1.58
CA ARG A 59 12.14 1.36 2.58
C ARG A 59 13.41 1.81 3.27
N GLY A 60 13.28 2.29 4.51
CA GLY A 60 14.40 2.88 5.27
C GLY A 60 15.00 4.12 4.60
N ARG A 61 16.00 3.93 3.73
CA ARG A 61 16.69 4.99 2.98
C ARG A 61 16.63 4.82 1.46
N THR A 62 16.07 3.70 0.98
CA THR A 62 16.05 3.37 -0.45
C THR A 62 14.63 3.53 -0.99
N PRO A 63 14.39 4.39 -1.99
CA PRO A 63 13.10 4.42 -2.68
C PRO A 63 12.91 3.07 -3.39
N ILE A 64 11.78 2.42 -3.13
CA ILE A 64 11.46 1.12 -3.72
C ILE A 64 10.34 1.27 -4.74
N PRO A 65 10.44 0.63 -5.91
CA PRO A 65 9.38 0.65 -6.90
C PRO A 65 8.13 -0.08 -6.39
N LEU A 66 6.99 0.29 -6.97
CA LEU A 66 5.67 -0.23 -6.59
C LEU A 66 5.49 -1.73 -6.91
N ASP A 67 6.25 -2.20 -7.89
CA ASP A 67 6.30 -3.60 -8.33
C ASP A 67 7.09 -4.49 -7.35
N GLN A 68 7.82 -3.88 -6.42
CA GLN A 68 8.63 -4.65 -5.48
C GLN A 68 7.75 -5.39 -4.47
N PRO A 69 7.98 -6.70 -4.26
CA PRO A 69 7.30 -7.44 -3.21
C PRO A 69 7.68 -6.94 -1.82
N LEU A 70 6.70 -6.96 -0.93
CA LEU A 70 6.87 -6.66 0.48
C LEU A 70 7.27 -7.92 1.24
N SER A 71 8.11 -7.72 2.24
CA SER A 71 8.53 -8.77 3.18
C SER A 71 7.93 -8.48 4.56
N PRO A 72 7.69 -9.53 5.37
CA PRO A 72 7.18 -9.36 6.72
C PRO A 72 8.23 -8.64 7.58
N GLY A 73 7.78 -7.72 8.44
CA GLY A 73 8.65 -6.90 9.27
C GLY A 73 9.30 -5.71 8.54
N ASP A 74 8.96 -5.49 7.28
CA ASP A 74 9.50 -4.35 6.53
C ASP A 74 8.87 -3.03 6.99
N SER A 75 9.70 -1.99 7.03
CA SER A 75 9.32 -0.63 7.42
C SER A 75 9.28 0.27 6.19
N LEU A 76 8.07 0.60 5.77
CA LEU A 76 7.79 1.42 4.60
C LEU A 76 7.47 2.84 5.03
N ARG A 77 8.00 3.80 4.29
CA ARG A 77 7.74 5.22 4.49
C ARG A 77 7.14 5.80 3.23
N ILE A 78 5.96 6.37 3.34
CA ILE A 78 5.24 6.95 2.23
C ILE A 78 5.43 8.47 2.26
N ILE A 79 6.09 8.99 1.24
CA ILE A 79 6.37 10.41 1.05
C ILE A 79 5.44 10.93 -0.04
N ARG A 80 4.65 11.97 0.28
CA ARG A 80 3.85 12.66 -0.72
C ARG A 80 4.77 13.51 -1.59
N VAL A 81 4.74 13.28 -2.90
CA VAL A 81 5.34 14.22 -3.84
C VAL A 81 4.34 15.33 -4.09
N ALA A 82 4.64 16.53 -3.61
CA ALA A 82 4.07 17.71 -4.21
C ALA A 82 4.79 17.88 -5.55
N SER A 83 4.03 17.90 -6.66
CA SER A 83 4.54 18.45 -7.90
C SER A 83 4.79 19.93 -7.62
N GLY A 84 6.01 20.24 -7.18
CA GLY A 84 6.45 21.59 -6.90
C GLY A 84 6.64 22.31 -8.22
N GLY A 85 6.07 23.50 -8.33
CA GLY A 85 6.66 24.53 -9.19
C GLY A 85 8.00 25.00 -8.62
#